data_AF-A0A7V1ZFR7-F1
#
_entry.id   AF-A0A7V1ZFR7-F1
#
_cell.length_a   1.000
_cell.length_b   1.000
_cell.length_c   1.000
_cell.angle_alpha   90.00
_cell.angle_beta   90.00
_cell.angle_gamma   90.00
#
_symmetry.space_group_name_H-M   'P 1'
#
loop_
_entity.id
_entity.type
_entity.pdbx_description
1 polymer ?
#
loop_
_entity_poly.entity_id
_entity_poly.type
_entity_poly.pdbx_seq_one_letter_code
_entity_poly.pdbx_strand_id
1 'polypeptide(L)'
;FKIETREIYMKGKEEMYELFKGYEFSLRNTIEILEKCHYDIKLDPNDLKLPKLNENLNLRELAYEGLKKKFNNQIPEIYKQRLEMELEVIEKLGFEGYFLIVYDIVNYAKKNNIPVGPGRGSAAGSLVLYALDITKIDPIKYNLLFERFLNPERISPPDVDLDFGDIKRDKVIDYIFEKYGINSTAQIITFNTLGPKAAIKDVARVFNYPYSEINYLTKLIPYNPNVQKTKDEIFAEIREIPEIKSALKSNPLLEEILKYAYRITGKPRTTSVHAAGVAIAPGNITDYVPLALSKSSSKKEKIITTQFDKDVLEKLGILKIDLLGVTVLSIIEKTVELIRQRKEPNFDIDKIPLDDKKTYELLWKGYLLGVFQLESSRGMRELVMKMKPDRFEDLIALIALYRPGALAWANEYIDRKFGRKKIEYDFEELEEILKERADEFVKLAEYAYRRKRYDLAMFNLEQAIPLYLKYKIWQKLGDFRKTHSITELLKDFGRAYKKSKTINKFIKENLELINDLEVAYIESRYLPAQFFKEDFDRALEFFNKLKKLIKL
;
A
#
# COMPACT_ATOMS: atom_id res chain seq x y z
N PHE A 1 -5.79 45.20 12.07
CA PHE A 1 -7.25 45.05 11.94
C PHE A 1 -7.80 44.46 13.23
N LYS A 2 -8.58 45.23 13.99
CA LYS A 2 -9.35 44.72 15.13
C LYS A 2 -10.81 44.77 14.69
N ILE A 3 -11.53 43.66 14.79
CA ILE A 3 -12.97 43.67 14.58
C ILE A 3 -13.58 44.33 15.83
N GLU A 4 -14.30 45.43 15.64
CA GLU A 4 -14.81 46.26 16.74
C GLU A 4 -16.05 45.65 17.43
N THR A 5 -16.72 44.73 16.74
CA THR A 5 -17.93 44.07 17.22
C THR A 5 -17.69 42.61 17.59
N ARG A 6 -18.45 42.11 18.57
CA ARG A 6 -18.51 40.69 18.93
C ARG A 6 -19.64 39.94 18.22
N GLU A 7 -20.37 40.63 17.36
CA GLU A 7 -21.61 40.18 16.71
C GLU A 7 -21.39 39.36 15.42
N ILE A 8 -20.15 38.94 15.15
CA ILE A 8 -19.77 38.16 13.96
C ILE A 8 -19.61 36.69 14.35
N TYR A 9 -20.75 36.01 14.47
CA TYR A 9 -20.85 34.56 14.65
C TYR A 9 -22.11 34.05 13.97
N MET A 10 -22.29 32.73 13.94
CA MET A 10 -23.50 32.11 13.39
C MET A 10 -24.65 32.28 14.38
N LYS A 11 -25.47 33.31 14.16
CA LYS A 11 -26.60 33.67 15.02
C LYS A 11 -27.77 32.69 14.89
N GLY A 12 -28.54 32.57 15.96
CA GLY A 12 -29.78 31.79 15.97
C GLY A 12 -30.88 32.42 15.11
N LYS A 13 -31.93 31.66 14.82
CA LYS A 13 -33.07 32.16 14.01
C LYS A 13 -33.77 33.33 14.71
N GLU A 14 -34.01 33.21 16.01
CA GLU A 14 -34.70 34.20 16.84
C GLU A 14 -33.89 35.48 16.97
N GLU A 15 -32.56 35.33 17.13
CA GLU A 15 -31.63 36.45 17.20
C GLU A 15 -31.58 37.22 15.86
N MET A 16 -31.56 36.50 14.74
CA MET A 16 -31.65 37.12 13.41
C MET A 16 -33.01 37.78 13.18
N TYR A 17 -34.10 37.21 13.70
CA TYR A 17 -35.43 37.80 13.59
C TYR A 17 -35.55 39.12 14.34
N GLU A 18 -35.06 39.18 15.59
CA GLU A 18 -35.10 40.42 16.36
C GLU A 18 -34.18 41.49 15.75
N LEU A 19 -33.01 41.10 15.22
CA LEU A 19 -32.11 42.02 14.52
C LEU A 19 -32.71 42.62 13.24
N PHE A 20 -33.56 41.87 12.53
CA PHE A 20 -34.19 42.27 11.27
C PHE A 20 -35.70 42.58 11.42
N LYS A 21 -36.15 42.91 12.62
CA LYS A 21 -37.54 43.25 12.90
C LYS A 21 -37.98 44.47 12.08
N GLY A 22 -39.12 44.36 11.40
CA GLY A 22 -39.58 45.36 10.42
C GLY A 22 -38.95 45.22 9.02
N TYR A 23 -38.02 44.28 8.83
CA TYR A 23 -37.36 43.95 7.56
C TYR A 23 -37.42 42.43 7.28
N GLU A 24 -38.51 41.76 7.67
CA GLU A 24 -38.66 40.30 7.60
C GLU A 24 -38.51 39.76 6.17
N PHE A 25 -38.80 40.58 5.15
CA PHE A 25 -38.57 40.22 3.75
C PHE A 25 -37.08 39.90 3.48
N SER A 26 -36.14 40.56 4.16
CA SER A 26 -34.70 40.29 4.01
C SER A 26 -34.34 38.89 4.45
N LEU A 27 -34.97 38.40 5.53
CA LEU A 27 -34.82 37.02 5.99
C LEU A 27 -35.48 36.04 5.02
N ARG A 28 -36.67 36.35 4.49
CA ARG A 28 -37.34 35.51 3.49
C ARG A 28 -36.51 35.35 2.21
N ASN A 29 -35.85 36.42 1.76
CA ASN A 29 -34.96 36.36 0.59
C ASN A 29 -33.81 35.36 0.76
N THR A 30 -33.33 35.11 2.00
CA THR A 30 -32.30 34.09 2.24
C THR A 30 -32.80 32.68 1.92
N ILE A 31 -34.07 32.40 2.20
CA ILE A 31 -34.73 31.12 1.90
C ILE A 31 -34.99 31.02 0.39
N GLU A 32 -35.47 32.10 -0.23
CA GLU A 32 -35.67 32.14 -1.69
C GLU A 32 -34.36 31.88 -2.46
N ILE A 33 -33.24 32.46 -2.00
CA ILE A 33 -31.92 32.17 -2.57
C ILE A 33 -31.57 30.69 -2.39
N LEU A 34 -31.76 30.14 -1.20
CA LEU A 34 -31.49 28.72 -0.92
C LEU A 34 -32.31 27.80 -1.84
N GLU A 35 -33.60 28.10 -2.03
CA GLU A 35 -34.50 27.33 -2.91
C GLU A 35 -34.07 27.38 -4.38
N LYS A 36 -33.45 28.48 -4.83
CA LYS A 36 -32.92 28.62 -6.19
C LYS A 36 -31.54 27.98 -6.39
N CYS A 37 -30.82 27.67 -5.32
CA CYS A 37 -29.49 27.08 -5.38
C CYS A 37 -29.56 25.55 -5.52
N HIS A 38 -29.73 25.06 -6.75
CA HIS A 38 -29.61 23.64 -7.08
C HIS A 38 -28.23 23.33 -7.68
N TYR A 39 -27.31 22.86 -6.86
CA TYR A 39 -26.00 22.41 -7.31
C TYR A 39 -25.62 21.12 -6.59
N ASP A 40 -25.39 20.06 -7.36
CA ASP A 40 -25.01 18.74 -6.84
C ASP A 40 -23.60 18.38 -7.31
N ILE A 41 -22.68 18.26 -6.37
CA ILE A 41 -21.30 17.84 -6.65
C ILE A 41 -21.27 16.31 -6.53
N LYS A 42 -21.16 15.64 -7.67
CA LYS A 42 -20.96 14.19 -7.70
C LYS A 42 -19.55 13.86 -7.20
N LEU A 43 -19.50 13.30 -6.00
CA LEU A 43 -18.29 12.75 -5.40
C LEU A 43 -18.32 11.23 -5.57
N ASP A 44 -17.73 10.74 -6.66
CA ASP A 44 -17.55 9.31 -6.89
C ASP A 44 -16.08 9.02 -7.21
N PRO A 45 -15.31 8.45 -6.26
CA PRO A 45 -13.91 8.10 -6.50
C PRO A 45 -13.74 6.98 -7.54
N ASN A 46 -14.80 6.24 -7.87
CA ASN A 46 -14.75 5.19 -8.89
C ASN A 46 -14.90 5.75 -10.31
N ASP A 47 -15.42 6.96 -10.46
CA ASP A 47 -15.50 7.69 -11.73
C ASP A 47 -14.17 8.41 -12.01
N LEU A 48 -13.10 7.62 -12.14
CA LEU A 48 -11.76 8.12 -12.42
C LEU A 48 -11.70 8.71 -13.84
N LYS A 49 -11.50 10.02 -13.90
CA LYS A 49 -11.42 10.83 -15.11
C LYS A 49 -10.00 10.79 -15.67
N LEU A 50 -9.78 9.91 -16.63
CA LEU A 50 -8.48 9.76 -17.29
C LEU A 50 -8.35 10.74 -18.47
N PRO A 51 -7.16 11.33 -18.67
CA PRO A 51 -6.88 12.10 -19.88
C PRO A 51 -6.94 11.24 -21.13
N LYS A 52 -7.32 11.87 -22.25
CA LYS A 52 -7.27 11.21 -23.55
C LYS A 52 -5.81 10.92 -23.90
N LEU A 53 -5.49 9.64 -24.04
CA LEU A 53 -4.21 9.21 -24.58
C LEU A 53 -4.24 9.37 -26.10
N ASN A 54 -3.28 10.11 -26.65
CA ASN A 54 -3.18 10.32 -28.11
C ASN A 54 -2.55 9.13 -28.84
N GLU A 55 -2.00 8.15 -28.11
CA GLU A 55 -1.31 7.00 -28.68
C GLU A 55 -2.16 5.73 -28.51
N ASN A 56 -2.26 4.93 -29.57
CA ASN A 56 -2.88 3.59 -29.55
C ASN A 56 -1.94 2.57 -28.88
N LEU A 57 -1.52 2.83 -27.65
CA LEU A 57 -0.73 1.87 -26.88
C LEU A 57 -1.63 0.76 -26.36
N ASN A 58 -1.20 -0.48 -26.54
CA ASN A 58 -1.87 -1.65 -25.99
C ASN A 58 -1.11 -2.17 -24.77
N LEU A 59 -1.77 -2.13 -23.60
CA LEU A 59 -1.17 -2.55 -22.33
C LEU A 59 -0.72 -4.02 -22.35
N ARG A 60 -1.57 -4.90 -22.91
CA ARG A 60 -1.31 -6.35 -23.00
C ARG A 60 -0.06 -6.61 -23.84
N GLU A 61 0.05 -5.99 -25.01
CA GLU A 61 1.23 -6.14 -25.89
C GLU A 61 2.51 -5.67 -25.20
N LEU A 62 2.48 -4.47 -24.60
CA LEU A 62 3.64 -3.90 -23.89
C LEU A 62 4.09 -4.79 -22.71
N ALA A 63 3.15 -5.34 -21.94
CA ALA A 63 3.47 -6.21 -20.82
C ALA A 63 4.09 -7.54 -21.29
N TYR A 64 3.56 -8.14 -22.35
CA TYR A 64 4.15 -9.32 -22.95
C TYR A 64 5.57 -9.09 -23.49
N GLU A 65 5.79 -7.99 -24.22
CA GLU A 65 7.12 -7.63 -24.70
C GLU A 65 8.10 -7.37 -23.56
N GLY A 66 7.64 -6.70 -22.50
CA GLY A 66 8.42 -6.45 -21.28
C GLY A 66 8.90 -7.74 -20.62
N LEU A 67 8.01 -8.72 -20.44
CA LEU A 67 8.38 -10.04 -19.91
C LEU A 67 9.31 -10.81 -20.86
N LYS A 68 9.07 -10.74 -22.19
CA LYS A 68 9.97 -11.38 -23.18
C LYS A 68 11.39 -10.86 -23.04
N LYS A 69 11.58 -9.54 -22.87
CA LYS A 69 12.90 -8.93 -22.67
C LYS A 69 13.57 -9.40 -21.38
N LYS A 70 12.83 -9.55 -20.28
CA LYS A 70 13.38 -9.98 -18.98
C LYS A 70 13.76 -11.47 -18.96
N PHE A 71 13.02 -12.31 -19.67
CA PHE A 71 13.24 -13.77 -19.71
C PHE A 71 13.91 -14.27 -21.00
N ASN A 72 14.56 -13.39 -21.78
CA ASN A 72 15.22 -13.74 -23.05
C ASN A 72 14.32 -14.60 -23.98
N ASN A 73 13.06 -14.17 -24.15
CA ASN A 73 11.99 -14.84 -24.92
C ASN A 73 11.45 -16.17 -24.34
N GLN A 74 11.95 -16.65 -23.20
CA GLN A 74 11.48 -17.89 -22.56
C GLN A 74 10.69 -17.59 -21.28
N ILE A 75 9.47 -17.07 -21.43
CA ILE A 75 8.61 -16.75 -20.28
C ILE A 75 8.11 -18.06 -19.64
N PRO A 76 8.38 -18.31 -18.34
CA PRO A 76 7.85 -19.49 -17.66
C PRO A 76 6.33 -19.44 -17.53
N GLU A 77 5.67 -20.59 -17.52
CA GLU A 77 4.21 -20.68 -17.60
C GLU A 77 3.49 -20.00 -16.42
N ILE A 78 4.07 -20.09 -15.22
CA ILE A 78 3.56 -19.40 -14.02
C ILE A 78 3.49 -17.87 -14.20
N TYR A 79 4.43 -17.27 -14.95
CA TYR A 79 4.43 -15.84 -15.23
C TYR A 79 3.37 -15.47 -16.26
N LYS A 80 3.15 -16.32 -17.28
CA LYS A 80 2.09 -16.07 -18.28
C LYS A 80 0.70 -16.13 -17.65
N GLN A 81 0.44 -17.17 -16.85
CA GLN A 81 -0.83 -17.32 -16.14
C GLN A 81 -1.10 -16.14 -15.20
N ARG A 82 -0.08 -15.69 -14.45
CA ARG A 82 -0.21 -14.53 -13.60
C ARG A 82 -0.44 -13.25 -14.40
N LEU A 83 0.28 -13.06 -15.51
CA LEU A 83 0.14 -11.88 -16.35
C LEU A 83 -1.28 -11.77 -16.94
N GLU A 84 -1.81 -12.87 -17.48
CA GLU A 84 -3.17 -12.91 -18.03
C GLU A 84 -4.23 -12.60 -16.97
N MET A 85 -4.15 -13.23 -15.79
CA MET A 85 -5.06 -12.92 -14.69
C MET A 85 -5.03 -11.44 -14.31
N GLU A 86 -3.84 -10.83 -14.19
CA GLU A 86 -3.73 -9.41 -13.85
C GLU A 86 -4.29 -8.51 -14.95
N LEU A 87 -4.00 -8.80 -16.22
CA LEU A 87 -4.50 -8.03 -17.36
C LEU A 87 -6.02 -8.09 -17.47
N GLU A 88 -6.63 -9.27 -17.30
CA GLU A 88 -8.10 -9.42 -17.28
C GLU A 88 -8.75 -8.60 -16.17
N VAL A 89 -8.14 -8.57 -14.97
CA VAL A 89 -8.65 -7.76 -13.86
C VAL A 89 -8.53 -6.26 -14.16
N ILE A 90 -7.41 -5.82 -14.74
CA ILE A 90 -7.19 -4.40 -15.10
C ILE A 90 -8.17 -3.94 -16.18
N GLU A 91 -8.39 -4.78 -17.20
CA GLU A 91 -9.34 -4.53 -18.29
C GLU A 91 -10.77 -4.45 -17.75
N LYS A 92 -11.18 -5.42 -16.93
CA LYS A 92 -12.53 -5.46 -16.31
C LYS A 92 -12.81 -4.23 -15.43
N LEU A 93 -11.79 -3.71 -14.75
CA LEU A 93 -11.92 -2.54 -13.89
C LEU A 93 -11.75 -1.21 -14.64
N GLY A 94 -11.37 -1.23 -15.93
CA GLY A 94 -11.21 -0.03 -16.75
C GLY A 94 -9.98 0.81 -16.42
N PHE A 95 -8.95 0.22 -15.79
CA PHE A 95 -7.74 0.94 -15.37
C PHE A 95 -6.59 0.88 -16.39
N GLU A 96 -6.81 0.38 -17.60
CA GLU A 96 -5.75 0.27 -18.62
C GLU A 96 -5.06 1.61 -18.91
N GLY A 97 -5.86 2.67 -19.09
CA GLY A 97 -5.33 4.01 -19.35
C GLY A 97 -4.47 4.54 -18.21
N TYR A 98 -4.78 4.19 -16.95
CA TYR A 98 -3.95 4.54 -15.81
C TYR A 98 -2.56 3.89 -15.90
N PHE A 99 -2.49 2.59 -16.20
CA PHE A 99 -1.23 1.88 -16.33
C PHE A 99 -0.38 2.43 -17.49
N LEU A 100 -1.02 2.79 -18.60
CA LEU A 100 -0.35 3.40 -19.75
C LEU A 100 0.23 4.79 -19.42
N ILE A 101 -0.49 5.62 -18.65
CA ILE A 101 0.02 6.92 -18.17
C ILE A 101 1.24 6.73 -17.27
N VAL A 102 1.15 5.81 -16.31
CA VAL A 102 2.28 5.49 -15.41
C VAL A 102 3.48 4.95 -16.19
N TYR A 103 3.24 4.06 -17.16
CA TYR A 103 4.27 3.55 -18.05
C TYR A 103 4.96 4.66 -18.84
N ASP A 104 4.20 5.58 -19.45
CA ASP A 104 4.71 6.69 -20.24
C ASP A 104 5.63 7.60 -19.41
N ILE A 105 5.20 7.98 -18.21
CA ILE A 105 5.97 8.79 -17.26
C ILE A 105 7.30 8.10 -16.90
N VAL A 106 7.25 6.81 -16.54
CA VAL A 106 8.46 6.05 -16.17
C VAL A 106 9.38 5.84 -17.36
N ASN A 107 8.83 5.56 -18.54
CA ASN A 107 9.59 5.37 -19.78
C ASN A 107 10.31 6.67 -20.19
N TYR A 108 9.64 7.82 -20.08
CA TYR A 108 10.27 9.13 -20.27
C TYR A 108 11.43 9.34 -19.30
N ALA A 109 11.22 9.08 -18.01
CA ALA A 109 12.26 9.25 -17.00
C ALA A 109 13.50 8.41 -17.32
N LYS A 110 13.32 7.14 -17.70
CA LYS A 110 14.42 6.25 -18.07
C LYS A 110 15.15 6.70 -19.33
N LYS A 111 14.43 7.06 -20.40
CA LYS A 111 15.03 7.56 -21.65
C LYS A 111 15.85 8.83 -21.43
N ASN A 112 15.49 9.64 -20.45
CA ASN A 112 16.18 10.88 -20.09
C ASN A 112 17.20 10.71 -18.95
N ASN A 113 17.59 9.48 -18.61
CA ASN A 113 18.54 9.18 -17.53
C ASN A 113 18.15 9.85 -16.20
N ILE A 114 16.88 9.74 -15.83
CA ILE A 114 16.35 10.13 -14.53
C ILE A 114 16.23 8.85 -13.69
N PRO A 115 16.88 8.77 -12.52
CA PRO A 115 16.80 7.58 -11.67
C PRO A 115 15.35 7.32 -11.25
N VAL A 116 14.91 6.08 -11.40
CA VAL A 116 13.59 5.60 -10.96
C VAL A 116 13.80 4.52 -9.90
N GLY A 117 13.05 4.61 -8.80
CA GLY A 117 13.09 3.64 -7.72
C GLY A 117 12.59 2.25 -8.13
N PRO A 118 12.84 1.22 -7.32
CA PRO A 118 12.44 -0.16 -7.61
C PRO A 118 10.92 -0.41 -7.47
N GLY A 119 10.16 0.58 -7.02
CA GLY A 119 8.73 0.47 -6.70
C GLY A 119 8.48 0.44 -5.19
N ARG A 120 7.32 0.97 -4.79
CA ARG A 120 6.89 1.14 -3.40
C ARG A 120 5.51 0.53 -3.19
N GLY A 121 5.21 0.19 -1.93
CA GLY A 121 3.86 -0.12 -1.51
C GLY A 121 3.31 -1.40 -2.13
N SER A 122 2.01 -1.44 -2.38
CA SER A 122 1.35 -2.59 -2.98
C SER A 122 1.67 -2.74 -4.48
N ALA A 123 2.05 -1.66 -5.18
CA ALA A 123 2.39 -1.69 -6.61
C ALA A 123 3.47 -2.73 -6.95
N ALA A 124 4.42 -2.99 -6.04
CA ALA A 124 5.43 -4.04 -6.21
C ALA A 124 4.86 -5.47 -6.35
N GLY A 125 3.59 -5.69 -6.00
CA GLY A 125 2.90 -6.98 -6.13
C GLY A 125 2.32 -7.27 -7.52
N SER A 126 2.32 -6.29 -8.44
CA SER A 126 1.83 -6.48 -9.81
C SER A 126 2.93 -6.95 -10.75
N LEU A 127 2.68 -8.06 -11.42
CA LEU A 127 3.51 -8.55 -12.50
C LEU A 127 3.41 -7.67 -13.75
N VAL A 128 2.26 -7.03 -14.02
CA VAL A 128 2.11 -6.06 -15.12
C VAL A 128 3.05 -4.87 -14.91
N LEU A 129 3.09 -4.28 -13.71
CA LEU A 129 4.02 -3.19 -13.40
C LEU A 129 5.48 -3.63 -13.48
N TYR A 130 5.80 -4.86 -13.04
CA TYR A 130 7.13 -5.42 -13.20
C TYR A 130 7.49 -5.58 -14.68
N ALA A 131 6.60 -6.12 -15.50
CA ALA A 131 6.78 -6.34 -16.92
C ALA A 131 7.07 -5.03 -17.69
N LEU A 132 6.31 -3.98 -17.38
CA LEU A 132 6.48 -2.63 -17.93
C LEU A 132 7.73 -1.91 -17.38
N ASP A 133 8.49 -2.58 -16.53
CA ASP A 133 9.68 -2.07 -15.86
C ASP A 133 9.38 -0.89 -14.91
N ILE A 134 8.12 -0.69 -14.52
CA ILE A 134 7.72 0.33 -13.53
C ILE A 134 8.24 -0.08 -12.15
N THR A 135 8.15 -1.37 -11.82
CA THR A 135 8.77 -1.96 -10.63
C THR A 135 9.94 -2.86 -11.04
N LYS A 136 10.96 -2.95 -10.18
CA LYS A 136 12.16 -3.77 -10.40
C LYS A 136 12.14 -5.08 -9.59
N ILE A 137 11.18 -5.24 -8.68
CA ILE A 137 11.04 -6.40 -7.80
C ILE A 137 10.17 -7.44 -8.49
N ASP A 138 10.67 -8.67 -8.60
CA ASP A 138 9.90 -9.80 -9.13
C ASP A 138 8.84 -10.26 -8.11
N PRO A 139 7.53 -10.06 -8.39
CA PRO A 139 6.48 -10.39 -7.43
C PRO A 139 6.31 -11.89 -7.22
N ILE A 140 6.61 -12.73 -8.22
CA ILE A 140 6.47 -14.19 -8.08
C ILE A 140 7.62 -14.72 -7.22
N LYS A 141 8.86 -14.26 -7.45
CA LYS A 141 10.03 -14.68 -6.68
C LYS A 141 9.88 -14.39 -5.18
N TYR A 142 9.35 -13.21 -4.83
CA TYR A 142 9.16 -12.78 -3.44
C TYR A 142 7.75 -13.03 -2.90
N ASN A 143 6.93 -13.79 -3.64
CA ASN A 143 5.57 -14.18 -3.26
C ASN A 143 4.69 -12.97 -2.84
N LEU A 144 4.80 -11.88 -3.61
CA LEU A 144 4.01 -10.66 -3.47
C LEU A 144 2.64 -10.85 -4.14
N LEU A 145 1.60 -10.31 -3.52
CA LEU A 145 0.21 -10.51 -3.93
C LEU A 145 -0.31 -9.31 -4.73
N PHE A 146 -0.94 -9.59 -5.87
CA PHE A 146 -1.53 -8.58 -6.76
C PHE A 146 -2.84 -8.05 -6.17
N GLU A 147 -3.58 -8.91 -5.48
CA GLU A 147 -4.87 -8.63 -4.85
C GLU A 147 -4.74 -7.58 -3.73
N ARG A 148 -3.53 -7.39 -3.20
CA ARG A 148 -3.21 -6.31 -2.25
C ARG A 148 -3.06 -4.95 -2.95
N PHE A 149 -2.72 -4.95 -4.24
CA PHE A 149 -2.63 -3.75 -5.06
C PHE A 149 -3.98 -3.41 -5.67
N LEU A 150 -4.59 -4.37 -6.37
CA LEU A 150 -5.86 -4.19 -7.04
C LEU A 150 -6.78 -5.36 -6.69
N ASN A 151 -7.87 -5.05 -6.00
CA ASN A 151 -8.83 -6.05 -5.56
C ASN A 151 -10.05 -6.05 -6.49
N PRO A 152 -10.38 -7.16 -7.19
CA PRO A 152 -11.55 -7.21 -8.08
C PRO A 152 -12.90 -7.04 -7.35
N GLU A 153 -12.95 -7.29 -6.04
CA GLU A 153 -14.18 -7.14 -5.23
C GLU A 153 -14.40 -5.69 -4.74
N ARG A 154 -13.35 -4.86 -4.78
CA ARG A 154 -13.42 -3.45 -4.36
C ARG A 154 -12.83 -2.59 -5.45
N ILE A 155 -13.71 -1.97 -6.23
CA ILE A 155 -13.31 -0.93 -7.17
C ILE A 155 -12.78 0.24 -6.33
N SER A 156 -11.48 0.46 -6.42
CA SER A 156 -10.79 1.64 -5.90
C SER A 156 -9.67 1.97 -6.86
N PRO A 157 -9.42 3.25 -7.18
CA PRO A 157 -8.32 3.62 -8.06
C PRO A 157 -6.98 3.05 -7.57
N PRO A 158 -6.15 2.50 -8.47
CA PRO A 158 -4.79 2.11 -8.12
C PRO A 158 -3.96 3.35 -7.72
N ASP A 159 -3.16 3.22 -6.65
CA ASP A 159 -2.20 4.26 -6.23
C ASP A 159 -0.77 3.75 -6.40
N VAL A 160 -0.14 4.13 -7.52
CA VAL A 160 1.26 3.84 -7.83
C VAL A 160 2.10 5.06 -7.49
N ASP A 161 2.76 5.00 -6.34
CA ASP A 161 3.77 5.97 -5.93
C ASP A 161 5.05 5.80 -6.76
N LEU A 162 5.46 6.85 -7.47
CA LEU A 162 6.65 6.83 -8.32
C LEU A 162 7.81 7.59 -7.66
N ASP A 163 8.90 6.87 -7.36
CA ASP A 163 10.11 7.44 -6.77
C ASP A 163 11.10 7.85 -7.87
N PHE A 164 11.53 9.11 -7.84
CA PHE A 164 12.55 9.66 -8.74
C PHE A 164 13.72 10.27 -7.96
N GLY A 165 14.89 10.37 -8.60
CA GLY A 165 15.99 11.19 -8.08
C GLY A 165 15.54 12.64 -7.88
N ASP A 166 15.73 13.18 -6.67
CA ASP A 166 15.21 14.49 -6.27
C ASP A 166 15.72 15.65 -7.14
N ILE A 167 16.96 15.56 -7.63
CA ILE A 167 17.58 16.58 -8.50
C ILE A 167 16.85 16.75 -9.83
N LYS A 168 16.39 15.65 -10.45
CA LYS A 168 15.84 15.65 -11.82
C LYS A 168 14.32 15.47 -11.88
N ARG A 169 13.66 15.30 -10.74
CA ARG A 169 12.22 15.08 -10.62
C ARG A 169 11.38 16.17 -11.30
N ASP A 170 11.79 17.44 -11.18
CA ASP A 170 11.06 18.55 -11.79
C ASP A 170 10.94 18.42 -13.33
N LYS A 171 11.91 17.78 -14.00
CA LYS A 171 11.82 17.51 -15.45
C LYS A 171 10.69 16.55 -15.80
N VAL A 172 10.35 15.62 -14.89
CA VAL A 172 9.23 14.70 -15.07
C VAL A 172 7.90 15.45 -14.93
N ILE A 173 7.84 16.42 -14.01
CA ILE A 173 6.67 17.30 -13.86
C ILE A 173 6.47 18.13 -15.13
N ASP A 174 7.54 18.76 -15.62
CA ASP A 174 7.51 19.58 -16.84
C ASP A 174 7.05 18.74 -18.04
N TYR A 175 7.56 17.50 -18.15
CA TYR A 175 7.10 16.56 -19.18
C TYR A 175 5.61 16.24 -19.10
N ILE A 176 5.07 16.00 -17.91
CA ILE A 176 3.63 15.75 -17.73
C ILE A 176 2.83 16.98 -18.19
N PHE A 177 3.28 18.18 -17.87
CA PHE A 177 2.62 19.42 -18.27
C PHE A 177 2.64 19.60 -19.79
N GLU A 178 3.75 19.28 -20.44
CA GLU A 178 3.88 19.33 -21.90
C GLU A 178 3.02 18.24 -22.58
N LYS A 179 3.06 17.00 -22.08
CA LYS A 179 2.40 15.83 -22.69
C LYS A 179 0.88 15.88 -22.58
N TYR A 180 0.35 16.21 -21.40
CA TYR A 180 -1.09 16.20 -21.12
C TYR A 180 -1.73 17.59 -21.25
N GLY A 181 -0.91 18.64 -21.43
CA GLY A 181 -1.33 20.01 -21.63
C GLY A 181 -1.26 20.84 -20.34
N ILE A 182 -0.68 22.04 -20.46
CA ILE A 182 -0.48 22.98 -19.35
C ILE A 182 -1.81 23.40 -18.70
N ASN A 183 -2.90 23.46 -19.49
CA ASN A 183 -4.23 23.82 -18.99
C ASN A 183 -4.98 22.61 -18.40
N SER A 184 -4.51 21.39 -18.63
CA SER A 184 -5.13 20.16 -18.12
C SER A 184 -4.44 19.62 -16.87
N THR A 185 -3.37 20.26 -16.42
CA THR A 185 -2.51 19.78 -15.35
C THR A 185 -2.26 20.86 -14.31
N ALA A 186 -2.11 20.46 -13.04
CA ALA A 186 -1.68 21.36 -11.97
C ALA A 186 -0.99 20.57 -10.86
N GLN A 187 -0.12 21.25 -10.09
CA GLN A 187 0.36 20.66 -8.84
C GLN A 187 -0.72 20.70 -7.77
N ILE A 188 -0.68 19.77 -6.82
CA ILE A 188 -1.69 19.68 -5.77
C ILE A 188 -1.32 20.62 -4.62
N ILE A 189 -2.30 21.29 -4.01
CA ILE A 189 -2.07 22.12 -2.81
C ILE A 189 -1.93 21.27 -1.55
N THR A 190 -1.23 21.81 -0.56
CA THR A 190 -1.15 21.26 0.79
C THR A 190 -1.48 22.33 1.80
N PHE A 191 -2.35 21.99 2.75
CA PHE A 191 -2.72 22.86 3.86
C PHE A 191 -1.89 22.49 5.09
N ASN A 192 -0.98 23.39 5.49
CA ASN A 192 -0.24 23.23 6.73
C ASN A 192 -1.13 23.67 7.89
N THR A 193 -1.47 22.75 8.79
CA THR A 193 -2.32 23.03 9.95
C THR A 193 -1.48 23.41 11.18
N LEU A 194 -2.11 24.12 12.13
CA LEU A 194 -1.48 24.43 13.41
C LEU A 194 -1.40 23.17 14.28
N GLY A 195 -0.19 22.62 14.42
CA GLY A 195 0.08 21.59 15.42
C GLY A 195 0.03 22.15 16.86
N PRO A 196 -0.18 21.29 17.88
CA PRO A 196 -0.35 21.71 19.28
C PRO A 196 0.78 22.61 19.80
N LYS A 197 2.04 22.23 19.56
CA LYS A 197 3.22 23.02 19.95
C LYS A 197 3.24 24.41 19.31
N ALA A 198 2.89 24.50 18.02
CA ALA A 198 2.86 25.76 17.29
C ALA A 198 1.71 26.66 17.76
N ALA A 199 0.53 26.08 17.99
CA ALA A 199 -0.62 26.79 18.52
C ALA A 199 -0.34 27.40 19.89
N ILE A 200 0.28 26.64 20.81
CA ILE A 200 0.67 27.13 22.15
C ILE A 200 1.64 28.31 22.03
N LYS A 201 2.68 28.20 21.20
CA LYS A 201 3.66 29.28 21.01
C LYS A 201 3.04 30.54 20.40
N ASP A 202 2.16 30.38 19.41
CA ASP A 202 1.54 31.53 18.74
C ASP A 202 0.56 32.26 19.66
N VAL A 203 -0.23 31.54 20.45
CA VAL A 203 -1.13 32.15 21.46
C VAL A 203 -0.32 32.80 22.58
N ALA A 204 0.72 32.14 23.08
CA ALA A 204 1.61 32.69 24.09
C ALA A 204 2.24 34.02 23.63
N ARG A 205 2.61 34.14 22.34
CA ARG A 205 3.10 35.39 21.76
C ARG A 205 2.05 36.50 21.82
N VAL A 206 0.78 36.20 21.57
CA VAL A 206 -0.32 37.18 21.65
C VAL A 206 -0.53 37.67 23.09
N PHE A 207 -0.37 36.80 24.07
CA PHE A 207 -0.42 37.14 25.49
C PHE A 207 0.88 37.77 26.03
N ASN A 208 1.88 38.04 25.18
CA ASN A 208 3.22 38.49 25.59
C ASN A 208 3.89 37.60 26.66
N TYR A 209 3.62 36.29 26.62
CA TYR A 209 4.26 35.32 27.50
C TYR A 209 5.76 35.16 27.15
N PRO A 210 6.67 35.00 28.12
CA PRO A 210 8.10 34.83 27.85
C PRO A 210 8.41 33.67 26.88
N TYR A 211 9.10 33.97 25.78
CA TYR A 211 9.40 32.99 24.72
C TYR A 211 10.29 31.83 25.21
N SER A 212 11.27 32.12 26.07
CA SER A 212 12.18 31.10 26.62
C SER A 212 11.43 30.03 27.40
N GLU A 213 10.49 30.46 28.23
CA GLU A 213 9.67 29.59 29.09
C GLU A 213 8.69 28.75 28.26
N ILE A 214 7.92 29.36 27.36
CA ILE A 214 6.99 28.60 26.52
C ILE A 214 7.71 27.64 25.56
N ASN A 215 8.90 28.02 25.08
CA ASN A 215 9.72 27.14 24.24
C ASN A 215 10.26 25.95 25.02
N TYR A 216 10.60 26.13 26.30
CA TYR A 216 10.97 25.03 27.19
C TYR A 216 9.77 24.09 27.41
N LEU A 217 8.61 24.61 27.82
CA LEU A 217 7.42 23.80 28.08
C LEU A 217 6.96 23.01 26.84
N THR A 218 6.96 23.64 25.66
CA THR A 218 6.56 22.97 24.41
C THR A 218 7.54 21.92 23.90
N LYS A 219 8.81 21.93 24.35
CA LYS A 219 9.77 20.86 24.03
C LYS A 219 9.46 19.58 24.80
N LEU A 220 8.93 19.70 26.02
CA LEU A 220 8.56 18.56 26.87
C LEU A 220 7.36 17.79 26.33
N ILE A 221 6.52 18.42 25.51
CA ILE A 221 5.37 17.76 24.89
C ILE A 221 5.86 16.63 23.98
N PRO A 222 5.51 15.36 24.26
CA PRO A 222 5.95 14.24 23.45
C PRO A 222 5.36 14.34 22.05
N TYR A 223 6.15 13.95 21.05
CA TYR A 223 5.68 13.84 19.67
C TYR A 223 5.97 12.42 19.19
N ASN A 224 4.90 11.64 18.98
CA ASN A 224 5.00 10.34 18.36
C ASN A 224 4.17 10.35 17.08
N PRO A 225 4.78 10.43 15.89
CA PRO A 225 4.05 10.46 14.63
C PRO A 225 3.29 9.16 14.35
N ASN A 226 3.60 8.07 15.06
CA ASN A 226 2.98 6.76 14.85
C ASN A 226 1.73 6.52 15.71
N VAL A 227 1.39 7.44 16.62
CA VAL A 227 0.20 7.33 17.47
C VAL A 227 -0.78 8.42 17.06
N GLN A 228 -1.88 8.02 16.45
CA GLN A 228 -3.00 8.93 16.19
C GLN A 228 -3.71 9.19 17.51
N LYS A 229 -3.48 10.39 18.07
CA LYS A 229 -4.21 10.88 19.23
C LYS A 229 -5.20 11.94 18.79
N THR A 230 -6.38 11.91 19.38
CA THR A 230 -7.35 12.98 19.24
C THR A 230 -6.79 14.27 19.86
N LYS A 231 -7.34 15.40 19.41
CA LYS A 231 -7.00 16.70 19.96
C LYS A 231 -7.22 16.78 21.47
N ASP A 232 -8.25 16.10 21.98
CA ASP A 232 -8.59 16.06 23.40
C ASP A 232 -7.55 15.29 24.20
N GLU A 233 -7.16 14.10 23.73
CA GLU A 233 -6.11 13.28 24.36
C GLU A 233 -4.78 14.04 24.43
N ILE A 234 -4.39 14.70 23.33
CA ILE A 234 -3.14 15.46 23.30
C ILE A 234 -3.14 16.56 24.36
N PHE A 235 -4.21 17.35 24.45
CA PHE A 235 -4.28 18.46 25.41
C PHE A 235 -4.52 17.99 26.85
N ALA A 236 -5.08 16.80 27.07
CA ALA A 236 -5.12 16.16 28.37
C ALA A 236 -3.72 15.73 28.82
N GLU A 237 -2.97 15.05 27.95
CA GLU A 237 -1.59 14.64 28.25
C GLU A 237 -0.66 15.81 28.50
N ILE A 238 -0.78 16.88 27.70
CA ILE A 238 0.00 18.12 27.90
C ILE A 238 -0.19 18.66 29.32
N ARG A 239 -1.40 18.60 29.88
CA ARG A 239 -1.69 19.08 31.24
C ARG A 239 -1.12 18.19 32.33
N GLU A 240 -0.91 16.90 32.06
CA GLU A 240 -0.36 15.95 33.01
C GLU A 240 1.18 15.94 33.05
N ILE A 241 1.85 16.61 32.11
CA ILE A 241 3.31 16.79 32.14
C ILE A 241 3.68 17.55 33.44
N PRO A 242 4.54 16.99 34.32
CA PRO A 242 4.80 17.56 35.65
C PRO A 242 5.18 19.05 35.64
N GLU A 243 6.04 19.45 34.71
CA GLU A 243 6.50 20.83 34.56
C GLU A 243 5.39 21.76 34.09
N ILE A 244 4.53 21.30 33.17
CA ILE A 244 3.37 22.07 32.70
C ILE A 244 2.32 22.17 33.80
N LYS A 245 2.05 21.08 34.50
CA LYS A 245 1.13 21.03 35.65
C LYS A 245 1.57 21.97 36.77
N SER A 246 2.86 22.04 37.05
CA SER A 246 3.43 23.00 38.00
C SER A 246 3.28 24.44 37.49
N ALA A 247 3.57 24.70 36.21
CA ALA A 247 3.44 26.02 35.61
C ALA A 247 1.98 26.52 35.57
N LEU A 248 1.02 25.62 35.39
CA LEU A 248 -0.42 25.94 35.44
C LEU A 248 -0.86 26.37 36.85
N LYS A 249 -0.26 25.81 37.90
CA LYS A 249 -0.53 26.23 39.30
C LYS A 249 0.07 27.59 39.63
N SER A 250 1.24 27.91 39.07
CA SER A 250 1.94 29.16 39.35
C SER A 250 1.48 30.33 38.49
N ASN A 251 0.99 30.08 37.27
CA ASN A 251 0.60 31.14 36.34
C ASN A 251 -0.77 30.88 35.67
N PRO A 252 -1.85 31.53 36.13
CA PRO A 252 -3.18 31.40 35.54
C PRO A 252 -3.26 31.77 34.06
N LEU A 253 -2.34 32.60 33.55
CA LEU A 253 -2.27 32.99 32.14
C LEU A 253 -2.02 31.79 31.22
N LEU A 254 -1.30 30.77 31.71
CA LEU A 254 -0.98 29.57 30.94
C LEU A 254 -2.25 28.74 30.65
N GLU A 255 -3.24 28.71 31.55
CA GLU A 255 -4.50 28.00 31.30
C GLU A 255 -5.30 28.67 30.16
N GLU A 256 -5.37 30.01 30.15
CA GLU A 256 -6.00 30.73 29.03
C GLU A 256 -5.23 30.49 27.72
N ILE A 257 -3.89 30.47 27.76
CA ILE A 257 -3.06 30.12 26.59
C ILE A 257 -3.43 28.72 26.08
N LEU A 258 -3.49 27.70 26.94
CA LEU A 258 -3.83 26.33 26.55
C LEU A 258 -5.25 26.24 25.99
N LYS A 259 -6.22 26.94 26.57
CA LYS A 259 -7.61 26.99 26.12
C LYS A 259 -7.76 27.59 24.71
N TYR A 260 -7.09 28.71 24.43
CA TYR A 260 -7.11 29.29 23.08
C TYR A 260 -6.27 28.48 22.10
N ALA A 261 -5.12 27.95 22.53
CA ALA A 261 -4.28 27.07 21.71
C ALA A 261 -5.03 25.82 21.31
N TYR A 262 -5.81 25.23 22.23
CA TYR A 262 -6.74 24.15 21.94
C TYR A 262 -7.66 24.58 20.80
N ARG A 263 -8.42 25.68 20.91
CA ARG A 263 -9.38 26.09 19.87
C ARG A 263 -8.77 26.22 18.46
N ILE A 264 -7.56 26.77 18.34
CA ILE A 264 -6.92 27.00 17.04
C ILE A 264 -6.10 25.80 16.51
N THR A 265 -5.80 24.81 17.35
CA THR A 265 -5.09 23.59 16.92
C THR A 265 -5.92 22.85 15.87
N GLY A 266 -5.24 22.44 14.78
CA GLY A 266 -5.82 21.77 13.62
C GLY A 266 -6.38 22.72 12.56
N LYS A 267 -6.40 24.04 12.79
CA LYS A 267 -6.84 25.00 11.77
C LYS A 267 -5.75 25.20 10.70
N PRO A 268 -6.12 25.39 9.42
CA PRO A 268 -5.18 25.74 8.35
C PRO A 268 -4.44 27.04 8.67
N ARG A 269 -3.13 27.07 8.42
CA ARG A 269 -2.25 28.22 8.67
C ARG A 269 -1.70 28.82 7.39
N THR A 270 -1.14 27.98 6.53
CA THR A 270 -0.53 28.37 5.26
C THR A 270 -0.79 27.31 4.21
N THR A 271 -0.76 27.73 2.96
CA THR A 271 -0.77 26.84 1.80
C THR A 271 0.65 26.67 1.28
N SER A 272 0.96 25.47 0.80
CA SER A 272 2.18 25.16 0.08
C SER A 272 1.88 24.19 -1.07
N VAL A 273 2.86 23.96 -1.93
CA VAL A 273 2.77 22.96 -2.99
C VAL A 273 2.98 21.57 -2.39
N HIS A 274 2.18 20.58 -2.80
CA HIS A 274 2.35 19.19 -2.39
C HIS A 274 3.71 18.69 -2.86
N ALA A 275 4.43 18.01 -1.97
CA ALA A 275 5.80 17.60 -2.25
C ALA A 275 5.91 16.66 -3.45
N ALA A 276 4.85 15.92 -3.80
CA ALA A 276 4.87 14.89 -4.83
C ALA A 276 3.72 14.96 -5.86
N GLY A 277 2.67 15.74 -5.61
CA GLY A 277 1.37 15.46 -6.21
C GLY A 277 1.11 16.30 -7.45
N VAL A 278 0.81 15.64 -8.56
CA VAL A 278 0.35 16.27 -9.81
C VAL A 278 -1.05 15.76 -10.13
N ALA A 279 -1.98 16.67 -10.41
CA ALA A 279 -3.31 16.38 -10.88
C ALA A 279 -3.36 16.51 -12.41
N ILE A 280 -4.04 15.57 -13.07
CA ILE A 280 -4.21 15.51 -14.51
C ILE A 280 -5.71 15.35 -14.79
N ALA A 281 -6.30 16.33 -15.48
CA ALA A 281 -7.70 16.34 -15.87
C ALA A 281 -7.88 15.89 -17.34
N PRO A 282 -9.07 15.40 -17.72
CA PRO A 282 -9.35 15.00 -19.10
C PRO A 282 -9.50 16.16 -20.09
N GLY A 283 -9.65 17.38 -19.58
CA GLY A 283 -9.73 18.63 -20.34
C GLY A 283 -9.15 19.76 -19.51
N ASN A 284 -9.65 20.98 -19.69
CA ASN A 284 -9.19 22.12 -18.90
C ASN A 284 -9.46 21.86 -17.40
N ILE A 285 -8.41 21.90 -16.59
CA ILE A 285 -8.50 21.56 -15.17
C ILE A 285 -9.43 22.50 -14.40
N THR A 286 -9.61 23.74 -14.87
CA THR A 286 -10.53 24.71 -14.25
C THR A 286 -11.99 24.33 -14.37
N ASP A 287 -12.34 23.44 -15.30
CA ASP A 287 -13.71 22.91 -15.44
C ASP A 287 -14.06 21.96 -14.29
N TYR A 288 -13.05 21.46 -13.58
CA TYR A 288 -13.17 20.47 -12.51
C TYR A 288 -12.73 20.99 -11.14
N VAL A 289 -11.66 21.79 -11.10
CA VAL A 289 -10.96 22.16 -9.87
C VAL A 289 -10.53 23.63 -9.91
N PRO A 290 -10.86 24.43 -8.88
CA PRO A 290 -10.36 25.80 -8.78
C PRO A 290 -8.86 25.83 -8.54
N LEU A 291 -8.17 26.84 -9.06
CA LEU A 291 -6.72 26.99 -8.99
C LEU A 291 -6.31 28.11 -8.03
N ALA A 292 -5.09 28.02 -7.49
CA ALA A 292 -4.48 29.02 -6.63
C ALA A 292 -2.99 29.20 -6.97
N LEU A 293 -2.44 30.36 -6.60
CA LEU A 293 -1.01 30.61 -6.65
C LEU A 293 -0.40 30.34 -5.29
N SER A 294 0.38 29.26 -5.18
CA SER A 294 1.05 28.87 -3.95
C SER A 294 2.52 29.29 -3.97
N LYS A 295 3.05 29.69 -2.81
CA LYS A 295 4.49 29.93 -2.65
C LYS A 295 5.21 28.59 -2.58
N SER A 296 6.23 28.40 -3.42
CA SER A 296 7.14 27.27 -3.29
C SER A 296 8.25 27.60 -2.29
N SER A 297 8.69 26.60 -1.54
CA SER A 297 9.86 26.71 -0.66
C SER A 297 11.19 26.72 -1.43
N SER A 298 11.20 26.16 -2.64
CA SER A 298 12.40 25.98 -3.47
C SER A 298 12.51 26.97 -4.63
N LYS A 299 11.39 27.52 -5.10
CA LYS A 299 11.35 28.48 -6.22
C LYS A 299 10.85 29.84 -5.73
N LYS A 300 11.49 30.93 -6.17
CA LYS A 300 11.06 32.31 -5.87
C LYS A 300 9.72 32.66 -6.53
N GLU A 301 9.38 31.99 -7.61
CA GLU A 301 8.14 32.19 -8.35
C GLU A 301 6.97 31.41 -7.73
N LYS A 302 5.77 31.96 -7.86
CA LYS A 302 4.54 31.29 -7.41
C LYS A 302 4.19 30.18 -8.40
N ILE A 303 3.79 29.03 -7.87
CA ILE A 303 3.39 27.86 -8.66
C ILE A 303 1.87 27.76 -8.66
N ILE A 304 1.30 27.42 -9.83
CA ILE A 304 -0.13 27.12 -9.95
C ILE A 304 -0.40 25.78 -9.26
N THR A 305 -1.29 25.81 -8.28
CA THR A 305 -1.80 24.62 -7.60
C THR A 305 -3.29 24.53 -7.72
N THR A 306 -3.85 23.34 -7.49
CA THR A 306 -5.27 23.18 -7.16
C THR A 306 -5.63 23.97 -5.88
N GLN A 307 -6.90 24.22 -5.61
CA GLN A 307 -7.38 24.65 -4.29
C GLN A 307 -7.88 23.48 -3.44
N PHE A 308 -8.20 22.36 -4.09
CA PHE A 308 -8.54 21.09 -3.44
C PHE A 308 -7.29 20.27 -3.18
N ASP A 309 -7.20 19.69 -1.98
CA ASP A 309 -6.10 18.81 -1.59
C ASP A 309 -6.24 17.40 -2.20
N LYS A 310 -5.28 16.52 -1.89
CA LYS A 310 -5.25 15.12 -2.38
C LYS A 310 -6.61 14.43 -2.18
N ASP A 311 -7.17 14.55 -0.98
CA ASP A 311 -8.33 13.75 -0.57
C ASP A 311 -9.60 14.21 -1.28
N VAL A 312 -9.77 15.51 -1.51
CA VAL A 312 -10.91 16.04 -2.26
C VAL A 312 -10.78 15.72 -3.76
N LEU A 313 -9.57 15.80 -4.32
CA LEU A 313 -9.34 15.43 -5.72
C LEU A 313 -9.65 13.96 -6.01
N GLU A 314 -9.28 13.06 -5.10
CA GLU A 314 -9.58 11.64 -5.20
C GLU A 314 -11.10 11.38 -5.19
N LYS A 315 -11.85 12.08 -4.33
CA LYS A 315 -13.32 11.98 -4.29
C LYS A 315 -14.00 12.55 -5.54
N LEU A 316 -13.37 13.51 -6.23
CA LEU A 316 -13.85 14.04 -7.51
C LEU A 316 -13.52 13.11 -8.69
N GLY A 317 -12.74 12.06 -8.45
CA GLY A 317 -12.24 11.16 -9.49
C GLY A 317 -11.22 11.83 -10.39
N ILE A 318 -10.48 12.84 -9.92
CA ILE A 318 -9.42 13.47 -10.71
C ILE A 318 -8.16 12.62 -10.60
N LEU A 319 -7.57 12.26 -11.75
CA LEU A 319 -6.33 11.49 -11.78
C LEU A 319 -5.22 12.26 -11.07
N LYS A 320 -4.56 11.56 -10.17
CA LYS A 320 -3.43 12.05 -9.41
C LYS A 320 -2.26 11.09 -9.57
N ILE A 321 -1.08 11.64 -9.75
CA ILE A 321 0.18 10.90 -9.74
C ILE A 321 1.08 11.51 -8.65
N ASP A 322 1.60 10.65 -7.77
CA ASP A 322 2.59 11.03 -6.76
C ASP A 322 4.01 10.75 -7.28
N LEU A 323 4.74 11.82 -7.56
CA LEU A 323 6.13 11.88 -8.01
C LEU A 323 7.02 12.27 -6.83
N LEU A 324 7.54 11.29 -6.11
CA LEU A 324 8.38 11.51 -4.94
C LEU A 324 9.84 11.79 -5.34
N GLY A 325 10.44 12.80 -4.73
CA GLY A 325 11.87 13.05 -4.81
C GLY A 325 12.61 12.30 -3.73
N VAL A 326 13.41 11.30 -4.10
CA VAL A 326 14.19 10.47 -3.19
C VAL A 326 15.68 10.76 -3.37
N THR A 327 16.26 11.46 -2.40
CA THR A 327 17.69 11.85 -2.41
C THR A 327 18.64 10.67 -2.57
N VAL A 328 18.31 9.51 -2.00
CA VAL A 328 19.14 8.31 -2.11
C VAL A 328 19.29 7.84 -3.55
N LEU A 329 18.26 7.99 -4.39
CA LEU A 329 18.37 7.64 -5.80
C LEU A 329 19.36 8.53 -6.54
N SER A 330 19.41 9.83 -6.21
CA SER A 330 20.39 10.77 -6.76
C SER A 330 21.81 10.51 -6.23
N ILE A 331 21.96 10.09 -4.96
CA ILE A 331 23.26 9.66 -4.42
C ILE A 331 23.76 8.41 -5.15
N ILE A 332 22.89 7.40 -5.35
CA ILE A 332 23.24 6.18 -6.09
C ILE A 332 23.64 6.52 -7.53
N GLU A 333 22.85 7.35 -8.22
CA GLU A 333 23.16 7.80 -9.58
C GLU A 333 24.55 8.43 -9.67
N LYS A 334 24.86 9.36 -8.77
CA LYS A 334 26.17 10.02 -8.76
C LYS A 334 27.30 9.04 -8.45
N THR A 335 27.04 8.08 -7.57
CA THR A 335 28.00 7.03 -7.21
C THR A 335 28.31 6.13 -8.42
N VAL A 336 27.28 5.70 -9.14
CA VAL A 336 27.40 4.91 -10.38
C VAL A 336 28.20 5.67 -11.43
N GLU A 337 27.91 6.96 -11.63
CA GLU A 337 28.64 7.82 -12.57
C GLU A 337 30.15 7.85 -12.25
N LEU A 338 30.51 8.04 -10.97
CA LEU A 338 31.90 8.08 -10.52
C LEU A 338 32.60 6.72 -10.65
N ILE A 339 31.90 5.61 -10.43
CA ILE A 339 32.44 4.26 -10.63
C ILE A 339 32.75 4.04 -12.12
N ARG A 340 31.82 4.42 -13.01
CA ARG A 340 32.01 4.32 -14.46
C ARG A 340 33.20 5.14 -14.96
N GLN A 341 33.39 6.33 -14.40
CA GLN A 341 34.52 7.20 -14.76
C GLN A 341 35.88 6.68 -14.26
N ARG A 342 35.92 6.00 -13.11
CA ARG A 342 37.20 5.71 -12.42
C ARG A 342 37.65 4.26 -12.46
N LYS A 343 36.73 3.31 -12.50
CA LYS A 343 37.04 1.88 -12.30
C LYS A 343 36.44 0.98 -13.35
N GLU A 344 35.14 1.10 -13.60
CA GLU A 344 34.39 0.12 -14.38
C GLU A 344 33.38 0.81 -15.31
N PRO A 345 33.77 1.14 -16.56
CA PRO A 345 32.95 1.91 -17.49
C PRO A 345 31.53 1.34 -17.73
N ASN A 346 31.38 0.02 -17.62
CA ASN A 346 30.13 -0.70 -17.86
C ASN A 346 29.37 -1.07 -16.58
N PHE A 347 29.71 -0.48 -15.43
CA PHE A 347 29.06 -0.79 -14.16
C PHE A 347 27.56 -0.52 -14.22
N ASP A 348 26.76 -1.51 -13.81
CA ASP A 348 25.31 -1.47 -13.83
C ASP A 348 24.76 -1.87 -12.45
N ILE A 349 24.11 -0.91 -11.79
CA ILE A 349 23.57 -1.10 -10.44
C ILE A 349 22.47 -2.16 -10.41
N ASP A 350 21.74 -2.35 -11.52
CA ASP A 350 20.64 -3.31 -11.57
C ASP A 350 21.12 -4.76 -11.72
N LYS A 351 22.42 -4.97 -11.96
CA LYS A 351 23.04 -6.30 -12.15
C LYS A 351 23.88 -6.77 -10.97
N ILE A 352 23.90 -6.03 -9.87
CA ILE A 352 24.69 -6.41 -8.70
C ILE A 352 24.13 -7.69 -8.05
N PRO A 353 24.99 -8.59 -7.54
CA PRO A 353 24.54 -9.75 -6.79
C PRO A 353 23.95 -9.34 -5.44
N LEU A 354 22.83 -9.97 -5.06
CA LEU A 354 22.15 -9.70 -3.78
C LEU A 354 22.72 -10.52 -2.59
N ASP A 355 23.66 -11.41 -2.87
CA ASP A 355 24.33 -12.32 -1.93
C ASP A 355 25.81 -11.96 -1.70
N ASP A 356 26.21 -10.70 -1.99
CA ASP A 356 27.59 -10.25 -1.78
C ASP A 356 27.99 -10.25 -0.30
N LYS A 357 28.91 -11.15 0.06
CA LYS A 357 29.40 -11.32 1.44
C LYS A 357 30.03 -10.06 2.01
N LYS A 358 30.80 -9.31 1.20
CA LYS A 358 31.50 -8.11 1.68
C LYS A 358 30.53 -7.01 2.10
N THR A 359 29.43 -6.87 1.36
CA THR A 359 28.33 -5.96 1.71
C THR A 359 27.73 -6.33 3.06
N TYR A 360 27.39 -7.61 3.29
CA TYR A 360 26.84 -8.04 4.58
C TYR A 360 27.84 -7.91 5.74
N GLU A 361 29.13 -8.18 5.52
CA GLU A 361 30.17 -8.00 6.53
C GLU A 361 30.27 -6.56 7.05
N LEU A 362 30.08 -5.56 6.18
CA LEU A 362 30.02 -4.15 6.58
C LEU A 362 28.83 -3.88 7.51
N LEU A 363 27.67 -4.46 7.19
CA LEU A 363 26.47 -4.36 8.02
C LEU A 363 26.69 -5.04 9.38
N TRP A 364 27.33 -6.22 9.42
CA TRP A 364 27.62 -6.95 10.66
C TRP A 364 28.52 -6.17 11.61
N LYS A 365 29.46 -5.37 11.06
CA LYS A 365 30.33 -4.47 11.83
C LYS A 365 29.62 -3.20 12.29
N GLY A 366 28.37 -3.01 11.87
CA GLY A 366 27.56 -1.84 12.20
C GLY A 366 28.00 -0.57 11.47
N TYR A 367 28.66 -0.70 10.31
CA TYR A 367 29.02 0.44 9.46
C TYR A 367 27.81 0.86 8.61
N LEU A 368 26.85 1.50 9.27
CA LEU A 368 25.54 1.85 8.68
C LEU A 368 25.43 3.33 8.27
N LEU A 369 26.47 4.13 8.48
CA LEU A 369 26.46 5.54 8.07
C LEU A 369 26.38 5.62 6.54
N GLY A 370 25.37 6.30 6.01
CA GLY A 370 25.12 6.38 4.57
C GLY A 370 24.35 5.18 3.99
N VAL A 371 23.86 4.25 4.83
CA VAL A 371 23.05 3.11 4.40
C VAL A 371 21.57 3.42 4.63
N PHE A 372 20.87 3.70 3.53
CA PHE A 372 19.45 4.08 3.54
C PHE A 372 18.59 3.11 4.39
N GLN A 373 17.65 3.69 5.15
CA GLN A 373 16.77 3.03 6.12
C GLN A 373 17.43 2.42 7.37
N LEU A 374 18.75 2.20 7.37
CA LEU A 374 19.46 1.58 8.51
C LEU A 374 20.24 2.58 9.38
N GLU A 375 20.35 3.84 8.94
CA GLU A 375 21.04 4.92 9.65
C GLU A 375 20.39 5.34 10.99
N SER A 376 19.09 5.07 11.15
CA SER A 376 18.18 5.96 11.89
C SER A 376 18.33 5.98 13.41
N SER A 377 19.02 5.03 14.04
CA SER A 377 19.16 5.01 15.51
C SER A 377 20.19 4.00 16.03
N ARG A 378 20.69 4.24 17.25
CA ARG A 378 21.52 3.28 17.99
C ARG A 378 20.87 1.89 18.08
N GLY A 379 19.56 1.83 18.32
CA GLY A 379 18.82 0.56 18.37
C GLY A 379 18.83 -0.20 17.04
N MET A 380 18.71 0.50 15.90
CA MET A 380 18.77 -0.13 14.57
C MET A 380 20.14 -0.75 14.35
N ARG A 381 21.20 -0.01 14.69
CA ARG A 381 22.58 -0.50 14.59
C ARG A 381 22.82 -1.74 15.46
N GLU A 382 22.37 -1.71 16.70
CA GLU A 382 22.47 -2.86 17.61
C GLU A 382 21.68 -4.06 17.06
N LEU A 383 20.49 -3.84 16.49
CA LEU A 383 19.69 -4.91 15.89
C LEU A 383 20.39 -5.54 14.68
N VAL A 384 20.89 -4.73 13.74
CA VAL A 384 21.63 -5.23 12.56
C VAL A 384 22.83 -6.07 12.98
N MET A 385 23.62 -5.58 13.95
CA MET A 385 24.80 -6.30 14.46
C MET A 385 24.44 -7.62 15.15
N LYS A 386 23.30 -7.68 15.85
CA LYS A 386 22.80 -8.91 16.48
C LYS A 386 22.25 -9.89 15.46
N MET A 387 21.47 -9.42 14.48
CA MET A 387 20.81 -10.24 13.47
C MET A 387 21.77 -10.79 12.41
N LYS A 388 22.87 -10.06 12.15
CA LYS A 388 23.88 -10.36 11.12
C LYS A 388 23.23 -10.82 9.80
N PRO A 389 22.47 -9.95 9.11
CA PRO A 389 21.76 -10.33 7.88
C PRO A 389 22.73 -10.91 6.85
N ASP A 390 22.42 -12.05 6.26
CA ASP A 390 23.30 -12.77 5.30
C ASP A 390 22.59 -13.10 3.98
N ARG A 391 21.37 -12.61 3.82
CA ARG A 391 20.54 -12.69 2.61
C ARG A 391 19.59 -11.48 2.55
N PHE A 392 19.04 -11.22 1.36
CA PHE A 392 18.20 -10.05 1.13
C PHE A 392 16.92 -10.07 1.98
N GLU A 393 16.33 -11.26 2.18
CA GLU A 393 15.12 -11.47 2.98
C GLU A 393 15.30 -11.04 4.44
N ASP A 394 16.52 -11.12 4.97
CA ASP A 394 16.79 -10.65 6.32
C ASP A 394 16.76 -9.12 6.40
N LEU A 395 17.15 -8.41 5.35
CA LEU A 395 17.01 -6.94 5.32
C LEU A 395 15.53 -6.54 5.32
N ILE A 396 14.70 -7.28 4.57
CA ILE A 396 13.23 -7.10 4.56
C ILE A 396 12.68 -7.33 5.98
N ALA A 397 13.04 -8.46 6.61
CA ALA A 397 12.60 -8.79 7.96
C ALA A 397 13.08 -7.75 8.99
N LEU A 398 14.31 -7.25 8.86
CA LEU A 398 14.90 -6.27 9.77
C LEU A 398 14.12 -4.96 9.77
N ILE A 399 13.80 -4.42 8.59
CA ILE A 399 13.01 -3.18 8.47
C ILE A 399 11.57 -3.40 8.97
N ALA A 400 11.00 -4.60 8.77
CA ALA A 400 9.67 -4.94 9.28
C ALA A 400 9.63 -5.05 10.81
N LEU A 401 10.66 -5.69 11.41
CA LEU A 401 10.78 -5.90 12.86
C LEU A 401 11.14 -4.62 13.61
N TYR A 402 11.88 -3.69 12.99
CA TYR A 402 12.27 -2.43 13.61
C TYR A 402 11.14 -1.39 13.61
N ARG A 403 9.95 -1.80 14.07
CA ARG A 403 8.76 -0.98 14.26
C ARG A 403 8.23 -1.15 15.69
N PRO A 404 7.60 -0.12 16.29
CA PRO A 404 6.95 -0.26 17.60
C PRO A 404 5.99 -1.46 17.61
N GLY A 405 6.07 -2.29 18.66
CA GLY A 405 5.32 -3.56 18.76
C GLY A 405 6.06 -4.76 18.13
N ALA A 406 6.47 -4.66 16.87
CA ALA A 406 7.19 -5.74 16.18
C ALA A 406 8.59 -6.00 16.77
N LEU A 407 9.22 -4.96 17.35
CA LEU A 407 10.56 -5.05 17.93
C LEU A 407 10.67 -6.09 19.06
N ALA A 408 9.57 -6.39 19.75
CA ALA A 408 9.52 -7.42 20.79
C ALA A 408 9.88 -8.82 20.24
N TRP A 409 9.57 -9.08 18.97
CA TRP A 409 9.81 -10.35 18.29
C TRP A 409 11.22 -10.44 17.68
N ALA A 410 12.00 -9.35 17.70
CA ALA A 410 13.29 -9.30 17.02
C ALA A 410 14.30 -10.29 17.60
N ASN A 411 14.38 -10.41 18.93
CA ASN A 411 15.28 -11.38 19.58
C ASN A 411 14.88 -12.82 19.24
N GLU A 412 13.59 -13.13 19.20
CA GLU A 412 13.11 -14.46 18.85
C GLU A 412 13.41 -14.82 17.40
N TYR A 413 13.23 -13.88 16.45
CA TYR A 413 13.68 -14.09 15.07
C TYR A 413 15.18 -14.41 15.00
N ILE A 414 16.00 -13.67 15.75
CA ILE A 414 17.45 -13.84 15.78
C ILE A 414 17.84 -15.21 16.34
N ASP A 415 17.24 -15.62 17.45
CA ASP A 415 17.54 -16.91 18.07
C ASP A 415 17.10 -18.08 17.20
N ARG A 416 15.96 -17.95 16.49
CA ARG A 416 15.51 -18.92 15.48
C ARG A 416 16.44 -18.96 14.27
N LYS A 417 16.87 -17.79 13.78
CA LYS A 417 17.84 -17.68 12.67
C LYS A 417 19.14 -18.40 12.98
N PHE A 418 19.70 -18.22 14.18
CA PHE A 418 20.95 -18.87 14.59
C PHE A 418 20.76 -20.30 15.10
N GLY A 419 19.55 -20.86 15.03
CA GLY A 419 19.24 -22.20 15.54
C GLY A 419 19.39 -22.36 17.05
N ARG A 420 19.44 -21.25 17.81
CA ARG A 420 19.50 -21.25 19.29
C ARG A 420 18.15 -21.57 19.90
N LYS A 421 17.08 -21.20 19.21
CA LYS A 421 15.71 -21.63 19.47
C LYS A 421 15.24 -22.41 18.26
N LYS A 422 14.58 -23.55 18.47
CA LYS A 422 13.94 -24.26 17.36
C LYS A 422 12.88 -23.35 16.75
N ILE A 423 12.72 -23.43 15.43
CA ILE A 423 11.54 -22.90 14.78
C ILE A 423 10.43 -23.88 15.13
N GLU A 424 9.76 -23.59 16.24
CA GLU A 424 8.53 -24.26 16.64
C GLU A 424 7.39 -23.48 15.99
N TYR A 425 6.61 -24.17 15.18
CA TYR A 425 5.36 -23.63 14.68
C TYR A 425 4.32 -23.92 15.75
N ASP A 426 3.83 -22.89 16.42
CA ASP A 426 3.08 -22.96 17.70
C ASP A 426 1.72 -23.67 17.63
N PHE A 427 1.32 -24.27 16.51
CA PHE A 427 -0.04 -24.75 16.38
C PHE A 427 -0.12 -26.28 16.43
N GLU A 428 -0.16 -26.82 17.65
CA GLU A 428 -0.82 -28.11 17.90
C GLU A 428 -2.29 -28.03 17.46
N GLU A 429 -2.96 -26.87 17.56
CA GLU A 429 -4.34 -26.69 17.10
C GLU A 429 -4.49 -26.65 15.57
N LEU A 430 -3.41 -26.43 14.80
CA LEU A 430 -3.50 -26.41 13.33
C LEU A 430 -3.86 -27.79 12.80
N GLU A 431 -3.44 -28.85 13.48
CA GLU A 431 -3.84 -30.20 13.16
C GLU A 431 -5.37 -30.36 13.27
N GLU A 432 -5.96 -29.91 14.38
CA GLU A 432 -7.40 -29.97 14.62
C GLU A 432 -8.17 -29.06 13.67
N ILE A 433 -7.70 -27.83 13.45
CA ILE A 433 -8.33 -26.85 12.54
C ILE A 433 -8.32 -27.35 11.09
N LEU A 434 -7.21 -27.94 10.62
CA LEU A 434 -7.14 -28.48 9.25
C LEU A 434 -8.12 -29.64 9.06
N LYS A 435 -8.24 -30.50 10.07
CA LYS A 435 -9.18 -31.63 10.04
C LYS A 435 -10.63 -31.16 10.13
N GLU A 436 -10.95 -30.26 11.05
CA GLU A 436 -12.29 -29.71 11.26
C GLU A 436 -12.77 -29.00 9.99
N ARG A 437 -11.94 -28.13 9.40
CA ARG A 437 -12.28 -27.48 8.13
C ARG A 437 -12.44 -28.47 6.99
N ALA A 438 -11.60 -29.49 6.90
CA ALA A 438 -11.76 -30.52 5.88
C ALA A 438 -13.10 -31.27 6.04
N ASP A 439 -13.50 -31.59 7.28
CA ASP A 439 -14.78 -32.24 7.58
C ASP A 439 -15.98 -31.34 7.26
N GLU A 440 -15.88 -30.02 7.49
CA GLU A 440 -16.90 -29.04 7.09
C GLU A 440 -17.11 -29.01 5.58
N PHE A 441 -16.03 -28.94 4.80
CA PHE A 441 -16.12 -28.95 3.35
C PHE A 441 -16.72 -30.25 2.80
N VAL A 442 -16.43 -31.40 3.41
CA VAL A 442 -17.08 -32.67 3.05
C VAL A 442 -18.60 -32.61 3.31
N LYS A 443 -19.03 -32.11 4.48
CA LYS A 443 -20.46 -31.95 4.79
C LYS A 443 -21.16 -31.01 3.81
N LEU A 444 -20.49 -29.91 3.43
CA LEU A 444 -21.00 -28.98 2.42
C LEU A 444 -21.10 -29.62 1.04
N ALA A 445 -20.13 -30.47 0.66
CA ALA A 445 -20.18 -31.23 -0.58
C ALA A 445 -21.37 -32.20 -0.60
N GLU A 446 -21.58 -32.98 0.47
CA GLU A 446 -22.74 -33.89 0.60
C GLU A 446 -24.08 -33.15 0.58
N TYR A 447 -24.16 -31.98 1.24
CA TYR A 447 -25.35 -31.14 1.24
C TYR A 447 -25.66 -30.60 -0.16
N ALA A 448 -24.65 -30.09 -0.87
CA ALA A 448 -24.78 -29.60 -2.25
C ALA A 448 -25.21 -30.72 -3.20
N TYR A 449 -24.68 -31.94 -3.03
CA TYR A 449 -25.07 -33.11 -3.80
C TYR A 449 -26.55 -33.48 -3.60
N ARG A 450 -27.05 -33.53 -2.36
CA ARG A 450 -28.48 -33.80 -2.09
C ARG A 450 -29.42 -32.77 -2.73
N ARG A 451 -28.94 -31.54 -2.91
CA ARG A 451 -29.64 -30.44 -3.57
C ARG A 451 -29.44 -30.41 -5.10
N LYS A 452 -28.76 -31.41 -5.68
CA LYS A 452 -28.42 -31.50 -7.10
C LYS A 452 -27.59 -30.31 -7.61
N ARG A 453 -26.79 -29.69 -6.74
CA ARG A 453 -25.83 -28.62 -7.08
C ARG A 453 -24.44 -29.21 -7.21
N TYR A 454 -24.19 -29.90 -8.32
CA TYR A 454 -22.99 -30.72 -8.52
C TYR A 454 -21.70 -29.89 -8.65
N ASP A 455 -21.75 -28.70 -9.24
CA ASP A 455 -20.59 -27.79 -9.32
C ASP A 455 -20.09 -27.39 -7.92
N LEU A 456 -21.05 -27.04 -7.05
CA LEU A 456 -20.75 -26.69 -5.67
C LEU A 456 -20.29 -27.91 -4.87
N ALA A 457 -20.79 -29.09 -5.19
CA ALA A 457 -20.37 -30.32 -4.55
C ALA A 457 -18.92 -30.69 -4.92
N MET A 458 -18.56 -30.57 -6.21
CA MET A 458 -17.20 -30.75 -6.74
C MET A 458 -16.22 -29.74 -6.14
N PHE A 459 -16.57 -28.45 -6.13
CA PHE A 459 -15.75 -27.40 -5.53
C PHE A 459 -15.45 -27.65 -4.05
N ASN A 460 -16.47 -27.98 -3.27
CA ASN A 460 -16.28 -28.26 -1.84
C ASN A 460 -15.43 -29.52 -1.61
N LEU A 461 -15.57 -30.53 -2.46
CA LEU A 461 -14.76 -31.75 -2.36
C LEU A 461 -13.29 -31.51 -2.73
N GLU A 462 -13.04 -30.68 -3.74
CA GLU A 462 -11.71 -30.20 -4.08
C GLU A 462 -11.08 -29.50 -2.88
N GLN A 463 -11.78 -28.57 -2.21
CA GLN A 463 -11.23 -27.87 -1.04
C GLN A 463 -10.89 -28.82 0.13
N ALA A 464 -11.68 -29.87 0.32
CA ALA A 464 -11.46 -30.83 1.40
C ALA A 464 -10.17 -31.67 1.21
N ILE A 465 -9.83 -32.03 -0.03
CA ILE A 465 -8.75 -32.97 -0.33
C ILE A 465 -7.35 -32.44 0.07
N PRO A 466 -6.92 -31.23 -0.36
CA PRO A 466 -5.67 -30.61 0.07
C PRO A 466 -5.61 -30.42 1.58
N LEU A 467 -6.71 -30.09 2.25
CA LEU A 467 -6.74 -29.89 3.71
C LEU A 467 -6.49 -31.21 4.45
N TYR A 468 -7.10 -32.33 4.02
CA TYR A 468 -6.82 -33.65 4.60
C TYR A 468 -5.38 -34.11 4.35
N LEU A 469 -4.83 -33.85 3.16
CA LEU A 469 -3.44 -34.18 2.85
C LEU A 469 -2.48 -33.35 3.71
N LYS A 470 -2.72 -32.04 3.82
CA LYS A 470 -1.93 -31.14 4.69
C LYS A 470 -1.99 -31.57 6.14
N TYR A 471 -3.18 -31.90 6.65
CA TYR A 471 -3.37 -32.49 7.99
C TYR A 471 -2.47 -33.72 8.19
N LYS A 472 -2.46 -34.66 7.24
CA LYS A 472 -1.66 -35.89 7.38
C LYS A 472 -0.17 -35.70 7.19
N ILE A 473 0.24 -34.79 6.31
CA ILE A 473 1.64 -34.43 6.12
C ILE A 473 2.15 -33.73 7.38
N TRP A 474 1.35 -32.80 7.94
CA TRP A 474 1.63 -32.11 9.19
C TRP A 474 1.84 -33.08 10.34
N GLN A 475 0.95 -34.06 10.53
CA GLN A 475 1.10 -35.12 11.55
C GLN A 475 2.45 -35.82 11.53
N LYS A 476 3.12 -35.91 10.36
CA LYS A 476 4.35 -36.69 10.21
C LYS A 476 5.61 -35.85 10.04
N LEU A 477 5.51 -34.70 9.37
CA LEU A 477 6.63 -33.84 9.02
C LEU A 477 6.65 -32.51 9.79
N GLY A 478 5.52 -32.13 10.43
CA GLY A 478 5.38 -30.85 11.13
C GLY A 478 5.38 -29.61 10.20
N ASP A 479 5.33 -29.82 8.88
CA ASP A 479 5.25 -28.78 7.87
C ASP A 479 4.70 -29.36 6.55
N PHE A 480 4.14 -28.51 5.69
CA PHE A 480 3.68 -28.86 4.35
C PHE A 480 3.88 -27.70 3.37
N ARG A 481 3.99 -28.02 2.08
CA ARG A 481 4.12 -27.00 1.04
C ARG A 481 2.86 -26.12 0.96
N LYS A 482 3.05 -24.80 0.85
CA LYS A 482 1.97 -23.82 0.59
C LYS A 482 1.48 -23.90 -0.87
N THR A 483 0.80 -24.99 -1.20
CA THR A 483 0.19 -25.25 -2.52
C THR A 483 -1.25 -25.74 -2.37
N HIS A 484 -2.04 -25.56 -3.42
CA HIS A 484 -3.38 -26.17 -3.55
C HIS A 484 -3.36 -27.39 -4.48
N SER A 485 -2.24 -27.67 -5.16
CA SER A 485 -2.15 -28.85 -6.03
C SER A 485 -2.24 -30.14 -5.21
N ILE A 486 -3.26 -30.93 -5.52
CA ILE A 486 -3.50 -32.28 -5.01
C ILE A 486 -2.32 -33.19 -5.40
N THR A 487 -1.83 -33.05 -6.63
CA THR A 487 -0.70 -33.85 -7.13
C THR A 487 0.57 -33.66 -6.31
N GLU A 488 0.94 -32.41 -6.03
CA GLU A 488 2.14 -32.11 -5.25
C GLU A 488 1.99 -32.52 -3.78
N LEU A 489 0.80 -32.35 -3.20
CA LEU A 489 0.53 -32.80 -1.84
C LEU A 489 0.53 -34.33 -1.71
N LEU A 490 0.06 -35.07 -2.72
CA LEU A 490 0.18 -36.54 -2.73
C LEU A 490 1.64 -36.98 -2.75
N LYS A 491 2.50 -36.34 -3.58
CA LYS A 491 3.94 -36.65 -3.59
C LYS A 491 4.58 -36.39 -2.23
N ASP A 492 4.23 -35.28 -1.58
CA ASP A 492 4.74 -34.91 -0.25
C ASP A 492 4.20 -35.87 0.83
N PHE A 493 2.95 -36.32 0.75
CA PHE A 493 2.40 -37.40 1.58
C PHE A 493 3.17 -38.73 1.39
N GLY A 494 3.47 -39.11 0.15
CA GLY A 494 4.28 -40.29 -0.14
C GLY A 494 5.68 -40.24 0.46
N ARG A 495 6.31 -39.06 0.43
CA ARG A 495 7.60 -38.81 1.09
C ARG A 495 7.48 -38.91 2.62
N ALA A 496 6.46 -38.28 3.20
CA ALA A 496 6.22 -38.26 4.64
C ALA A 496 6.11 -39.67 5.24
N TYR A 497 5.41 -40.57 4.55
CA TYR A 497 5.13 -41.93 5.05
C TYR A 497 5.99 -43.02 4.39
N LYS A 498 7.03 -42.65 3.62
CA LYS A 498 7.92 -43.59 2.90
C LYS A 498 7.17 -44.57 1.99
N LYS A 499 6.02 -44.16 1.44
CA LYS A 499 5.16 -44.96 0.54
C LYS A 499 5.19 -44.46 -0.91
N SER A 500 6.23 -43.74 -1.32
CA SER A 500 6.29 -43.03 -2.62
C SER A 500 5.98 -43.90 -3.85
N LYS A 501 6.38 -45.18 -3.88
CA LYS A 501 6.05 -46.08 -5.01
C LYS A 501 4.55 -46.35 -5.12
N THR A 502 3.89 -46.60 -4.00
CA THR A 502 2.44 -46.82 -3.93
C THR A 502 1.67 -45.55 -4.28
N ILE A 503 2.14 -44.39 -3.79
CA ILE A 503 1.51 -43.10 -4.10
C ILE A 503 1.70 -42.71 -5.57
N ASN A 504 2.88 -42.92 -6.14
CA ASN A 504 3.11 -42.64 -7.56
C ASN A 504 2.23 -43.52 -8.45
N LYS A 505 1.99 -44.78 -8.06
CA LYS A 505 1.02 -45.65 -8.74
C LYS A 505 -0.40 -45.10 -8.62
N PHE A 506 -0.81 -44.70 -7.41
CA PHE A 506 -2.12 -44.09 -7.16
C PHE A 506 -2.36 -42.80 -7.96
N ILE A 507 -1.38 -41.90 -8.01
CA ILE A 507 -1.45 -40.68 -8.84
C ILE A 507 -1.64 -41.04 -10.31
N LYS A 508 -0.85 -42.00 -10.82
CA LYS A 508 -0.93 -42.40 -12.23
C LYS A 508 -2.27 -43.01 -12.61
N GLU A 509 -2.87 -43.80 -11.71
CA GLU A 509 -4.18 -44.44 -11.92
C GLU A 509 -5.36 -43.47 -11.84
N ASN A 510 -5.19 -42.29 -11.24
CA ASN A 510 -6.27 -41.31 -11.01
C ASN A 510 -5.94 -39.93 -11.61
N LEU A 511 -5.00 -39.84 -12.55
CA LEU A 511 -4.47 -38.57 -13.05
C LEU A 511 -5.54 -37.67 -13.68
N GLU A 512 -6.43 -38.26 -14.48
CA GLU A 512 -7.54 -37.56 -15.14
C GLU A 512 -8.45 -36.89 -14.11
N LEU A 513 -8.86 -37.64 -13.09
CA LEU A 513 -9.76 -37.14 -12.04
C LEU A 513 -9.08 -36.14 -11.09
N ILE A 514 -7.77 -36.27 -10.86
CA ILE A 514 -7.00 -35.26 -10.12
C ILE A 514 -6.98 -33.94 -10.89
N ASN A 515 -6.80 -33.99 -12.21
CA ASN A 515 -6.87 -32.80 -13.04
C ASN A 515 -8.28 -32.18 -13.01
N ASP A 516 -9.34 -32.99 -13.12
CA ASP A 516 -10.72 -32.50 -13.06
C ASP A 516 -11.02 -31.79 -11.72
N LEU A 517 -10.51 -32.33 -10.61
CA LEU A 517 -10.60 -31.68 -9.30
C LEU A 517 -9.81 -30.38 -9.25
N GLU A 518 -8.54 -30.39 -9.66
CA GLU A 518 -7.70 -29.17 -9.66
C GLU A 518 -8.27 -28.07 -10.58
N VAL A 519 -8.94 -28.46 -11.67
CA VAL A 519 -9.66 -27.56 -12.59
C VAL A 519 -10.95 -27.03 -11.96
N ALA A 520 -11.72 -27.85 -11.23
CA ALA A 520 -12.95 -27.41 -10.57
C ALA A 520 -12.73 -26.24 -9.58
N TYR A 521 -11.56 -26.17 -8.93
CA TYR A 521 -11.17 -25.02 -8.10
C TYR A 521 -11.09 -23.72 -8.89
N ILE A 522 -10.54 -23.78 -10.10
CA ILE A 522 -10.33 -22.63 -10.99
C ILE A 522 -11.65 -22.29 -11.67
N GLU A 523 -12.33 -23.26 -12.25
CA GLU A 523 -13.55 -23.03 -13.03
C GLU A 523 -14.70 -22.53 -12.17
N SER A 524 -14.93 -23.07 -10.98
CA SER A 524 -16.01 -22.61 -10.07
C SER A 524 -15.91 -21.13 -9.66
N ARG A 525 -14.73 -20.51 -9.80
CA ARG A 525 -14.50 -19.09 -9.50
C ARG A 525 -14.67 -18.17 -10.71
N TYR A 526 -14.52 -18.68 -11.92
CA TYR A 526 -14.34 -17.84 -13.11
C TYR A 526 -15.20 -18.23 -14.33
N LEU A 527 -15.70 -19.46 -14.42
CA LEU A 527 -16.51 -19.95 -15.55
C LEU A 527 -17.71 -20.79 -15.08
N PRO A 528 -18.89 -20.69 -15.72
CA PRO A 528 -20.04 -21.55 -15.43
C PRO A 528 -19.84 -22.93 -16.09
N ALA A 529 -18.87 -23.71 -15.62
CA ALA A 529 -18.74 -25.11 -16.01
C ALA A 529 -19.88 -25.92 -15.35
N GLN A 530 -20.52 -26.80 -16.13
CA GLN A 530 -21.55 -27.71 -15.63
C GLN A 530 -20.91 -29.06 -15.33
N PHE A 531 -20.83 -29.40 -14.04
CA PHE A 531 -20.51 -30.74 -13.57
C PHE A 531 -21.79 -31.56 -13.43
N PHE A 532 -21.73 -32.83 -13.80
CA PHE A 532 -22.84 -33.75 -13.71
C PHE A 532 -22.70 -34.67 -12.49
N LYS A 533 -23.78 -35.38 -12.18
CA LYS A 533 -23.81 -36.34 -11.07
C LYS A 533 -22.68 -37.38 -11.18
N GLU A 534 -22.37 -37.80 -12.40
CA GLU A 534 -21.35 -38.82 -12.69
C GLU A 534 -19.94 -38.34 -12.34
N ASP A 535 -19.63 -37.06 -12.56
CA ASP A 535 -18.33 -36.46 -12.23
C ASP A 535 -18.13 -36.42 -10.71
N PHE A 536 -19.19 -36.02 -9.99
CA PHE A 536 -19.16 -36.05 -8.53
C PHE A 536 -19.07 -37.48 -7.97
N ASP A 537 -19.82 -38.45 -8.53
CA ASP A 537 -19.79 -39.84 -8.07
C ASP A 537 -18.37 -40.43 -8.22
N ARG A 538 -17.66 -40.10 -9.31
CA ARG A 538 -16.25 -40.45 -9.51
C ARG A 538 -15.33 -39.75 -8.51
N ALA A 539 -15.51 -38.45 -8.29
CA ALA A 539 -14.72 -37.68 -7.34
C ALA A 539 -14.90 -38.19 -5.89
N LEU A 540 -16.11 -38.58 -5.52
CA LEU A 540 -16.42 -39.18 -4.23
C LEU A 540 -15.79 -40.57 -4.10
N GLU A 541 -15.80 -41.38 -5.16
CA GLU A 541 -15.10 -42.67 -5.16
C GLU A 541 -13.58 -42.48 -4.95
N PHE A 542 -12.98 -41.51 -5.63
CA PHE A 542 -11.58 -41.14 -5.42
C PHE A 542 -11.31 -40.66 -4.01
N PHE A 543 -12.14 -39.77 -3.47
CA PHE A 543 -12.01 -39.30 -2.10
C PHE A 543 -12.08 -40.45 -1.09
N ASN A 544 -12.95 -41.43 -1.32
CA ASN A 544 -13.05 -42.62 -0.49
C ASN A 544 -11.82 -43.54 -0.62
N LYS A 545 -11.27 -43.71 -1.83
CA LYS A 545 -10.00 -44.43 -2.05
C LYS A 545 -8.84 -43.71 -1.36
N LEU A 546 -8.79 -42.38 -1.46
CA LEU A 546 -7.81 -41.55 -0.78
C LEU A 546 -7.92 -41.67 0.74
N LYS A 547 -9.14 -41.63 1.31
CA LYS A 547 -9.37 -41.85 2.74
C LYS A 547 -8.89 -43.22 3.21
N LYS A 548 -9.11 -44.28 2.42
CA LYS A 548 -8.58 -45.63 2.74
C LYS A 548 -7.05 -45.63 2.71
N LEU A 549 -6.45 -44.98 1.72
CA LEU A 549 -5.01 -44.86 1.56
C LEU A 549 -4.36 -44.01 2.67
N ILE A 550 -5.06 -43.01 3.18
CA ILE A 550 -4.66 -42.18 4.33
C ILE A 550 -4.78 -42.92 5.68
N LYS A 551 -5.70 -43.89 5.79
CA LYS A 551 -5.89 -44.71 7.00
C LYS A 551 -4.87 -45.85 7.14
N LEU A 552 -4.28 -46.30 6.03
CA LEU A 552 -3.24 -47.34 5.96
C LEU A 552 -1.85 -46.77 6.20
#